data_AF-A0A4Q3SKJ2-F1
#
_entry.id   AF-A0A4Q3SKJ2-F1
#
_cell.length_a   1.000
_cell.length_b   1.000
_cell.length_c   1.000
_cell.angle_alpha   90.00
_cell.angle_beta   90.00
_cell.angle_gamma   90.00
#
_symmetry.space_group_name_H-M   'P 1'
#
loop_
_entity.id
_entity.type
_entity.pdbx_description
1 polymer ?
#
loop_
_entity_poly.entity_id
_entity_poly.type
_entity_poly.pdbx_seq_one_letter_code
_entity_poly.pdbx_strand_id
1 'polypeptide(L)'
;PQNPEATQIRALFDANLTPAKAAGELAYLARPASGGFERPYGWAWLLMLAAELERHEGQAWARALRPLAQAFADRFKAFLPKATYPIRTGTHYSTAFALALASEYAGEVGDHDLARLIETTARGWYLADAGAAAWEPSGDDFLSPTLVEAECLRRVLPAAEFRLWFAKFLPDAASRRPASLFTPASVSDRSDGKIAHLDGLNLSRAWCWRAIARTLALNDPARPVALASADEHLAAGLQHVAGDYMGEHWLATFALLALEA
;
A
#
# COMPACT_ATOMS: atom_id res chain seq x y z
N PRO A 1 2.71 -1.50 -22.47
CA PRO A 1 4.04 -2.15 -22.59
C PRO A 1 4.09 -3.15 -23.77
N GLN A 2 5.24 -3.30 -24.42
CA GLN A 2 5.47 -4.26 -25.51
C GLN A 2 6.39 -5.41 -25.07
N ASN A 3 6.28 -5.88 -23.82
CA ASN A 3 7.05 -7.04 -23.38
C ASN A 3 6.47 -8.34 -23.98
N PRO A 4 7.28 -9.41 -24.12
CA PRO A 4 6.85 -10.67 -24.72
C PRO A 4 5.63 -11.30 -24.04
N GLU A 5 5.47 -11.09 -22.74
CA GLU A 5 4.40 -11.68 -21.92
C GLU A 5 3.07 -10.92 -22.06
N ALA A 6 3.05 -9.71 -22.63
CA ALA A 6 1.86 -8.85 -22.67
C ALA A 6 0.64 -9.56 -23.27
N THR A 7 0.82 -10.27 -24.40
CA THR A 7 -0.28 -10.98 -25.07
C THR A 7 -0.87 -12.07 -24.18
N GLN A 8 -0.03 -12.82 -23.46
CA GLN A 8 -0.48 -13.87 -22.55
C GLN A 8 -1.21 -13.30 -21.33
N ILE A 9 -0.71 -12.19 -20.77
CA ILE A 9 -1.38 -11.48 -19.67
C ILE A 9 -2.76 -10.97 -20.09
N ARG A 10 -2.88 -10.36 -21.28
CA ARG A 10 -4.18 -9.90 -21.80
C ARG A 10 -5.16 -11.07 -21.98
N ALA A 11 -4.71 -12.19 -22.53
CA ALA A 11 -5.55 -13.38 -22.68
C ALA A 11 -6.03 -13.94 -21.33
N LEU A 12 -5.18 -13.90 -20.29
CA LEU A 12 -5.59 -14.27 -18.93
C LEU A 12 -6.62 -13.29 -18.37
N PHE A 13 -6.49 -12.00 -18.62
CA PHE A 13 -7.45 -10.99 -18.17
C PHE A 13 -8.79 -11.16 -18.90
N ASP A 14 -8.78 -11.40 -20.22
CA ASP A 14 -9.99 -11.72 -20.99
C ASP A 14 -10.73 -12.93 -20.44
N ALA A 15 -10.00 -13.96 -20.02
CA ALA A 15 -10.59 -15.18 -19.46
C ALA A 15 -11.06 -15.03 -18.01
N ASN A 16 -10.49 -14.13 -17.22
CA ASN A 16 -10.73 -14.03 -15.76
C ASN A 16 -11.55 -12.81 -15.33
N LEU A 17 -11.35 -11.66 -15.97
CA LEU A 17 -12.06 -10.42 -15.66
C LEU A 17 -13.34 -10.32 -16.49
N THR A 18 -14.27 -11.25 -16.22
CA THR A 18 -15.56 -11.32 -16.91
C THR A 18 -16.73 -10.97 -15.98
N PRO A 19 -17.84 -10.44 -16.51
CA PRO A 19 -19.03 -10.15 -15.70
C PRO A 19 -19.55 -11.38 -14.93
N ALA A 20 -19.47 -12.57 -15.53
CA ALA A 20 -19.92 -13.81 -14.91
C ALA A 20 -19.07 -14.20 -13.69
N LYS A 21 -17.74 -14.07 -13.79
CA LYS A 21 -16.83 -14.35 -12.66
C LYS A 21 -16.98 -13.30 -11.55
N ALA A 22 -17.09 -12.02 -11.90
CA ALA A 22 -17.35 -10.96 -10.93
C ALA A 22 -18.68 -11.17 -10.17
N ALA A 23 -19.73 -11.62 -10.87
CA ALA A 23 -21.00 -11.99 -10.23
C ALA A 23 -20.87 -13.16 -9.26
N GLY A 24 -20.00 -14.14 -9.54
CA GLY A 24 -19.68 -15.24 -8.63
C GLY A 24 -19.04 -14.75 -7.32
N GLU A 25 -18.05 -13.86 -7.42
CA GLU A 25 -17.42 -13.23 -6.25
C GLU A 25 -18.42 -12.40 -5.44
N LEU A 26 -19.27 -11.62 -6.11
CA LEU A 26 -20.35 -10.87 -5.46
C LEU A 26 -21.32 -11.78 -4.69
N ALA A 27 -21.68 -12.94 -5.26
CA ALA A 27 -22.52 -13.91 -4.57
C ALA A 27 -21.85 -14.47 -3.30
N TYR A 28 -20.52 -14.61 -3.29
CA TYR A 28 -19.79 -14.94 -2.07
C TYR A 28 -19.82 -13.80 -1.05
N LEU A 29 -19.61 -12.55 -1.49
CA LEU A 29 -19.64 -11.36 -0.63
C LEU A 29 -21.03 -11.08 -0.03
N ALA A 30 -22.11 -11.55 -0.65
CA ALA A 30 -23.47 -11.42 -0.14
C ALA A 30 -23.80 -12.39 1.01
N ARG A 31 -22.94 -13.38 1.29
CA ARG A 31 -23.14 -14.35 2.38
C ARG A 31 -23.07 -13.64 3.75
N PRO A 32 -23.99 -13.87 4.69
CA PRO A 32 -24.02 -13.16 5.98
C PRO A 32 -22.69 -13.20 6.78
N ALA A 33 -21.94 -14.31 6.69
CA ALA A 33 -20.70 -14.49 7.42
C ALA A 33 -19.45 -13.89 6.73
N SER A 34 -19.54 -13.41 5.48
CA SER A 34 -18.38 -12.93 4.72
C SER A 34 -18.07 -11.45 4.92
N GLY A 35 -18.76 -10.76 5.84
CA GLY A 35 -18.59 -9.32 6.07
C GLY A 35 -17.19 -8.88 6.45
N GLY A 36 -16.40 -9.75 7.08
CA GLY A 36 -14.98 -9.50 7.43
C GLY A 36 -13.96 -10.17 6.51
N PHE A 37 -14.40 -10.94 5.51
CA PHE A 37 -13.54 -11.67 4.59
C PHE A 37 -12.51 -10.73 3.94
N GLU A 38 -11.23 -11.07 3.99
CA GLU A 38 -10.11 -10.31 3.38
C GLU A 38 -9.92 -8.86 3.88
N ARG A 39 -10.55 -8.48 5.00
CA ARG A 39 -10.43 -7.11 5.52
C ARG A 39 -9.08 -6.86 6.21
N PRO A 40 -8.41 -5.71 6.00
CA PRO A 40 -8.69 -4.70 4.98
C PRO A 40 -7.84 -4.89 3.72
N TYR A 41 -6.88 -5.82 3.73
CA TYR A 41 -5.86 -6.00 2.70
C TYR A 41 -6.42 -6.35 1.33
N GLY A 42 -7.20 -7.44 1.22
CA GLY A 42 -7.74 -7.88 -0.06
C GLY A 42 -8.78 -6.90 -0.61
N TRP A 43 -9.48 -6.16 0.26
CA TRP A 43 -10.36 -5.07 -0.17
C TRP A 43 -9.55 -3.99 -0.87
N ALA A 44 -8.46 -3.55 -0.24
CA ALA A 44 -7.58 -2.51 -0.76
C ALA A 44 -6.92 -2.91 -2.08
N TRP A 45 -6.43 -4.14 -2.19
CA TRP A 45 -5.82 -4.62 -3.44
C TRP A 45 -6.81 -4.72 -4.59
N LEU A 46 -8.05 -5.16 -4.33
CA LEU A 46 -9.04 -5.22 -5.40
C LEU A 46 -9.45 -3.81 -5.87
N LEU A 47 -9.53 -2.85 -4.94
CA LEU A 47 -9.74 -1.44 -5.30
C LEU A 47 -8.56 -0.89 -6.11
N MET A 48 -7.32 -1.19 -5.74
CA MET A 48 -6.14 -0.76 -6.49
C MET A 48 -6.11 -1.35 -7.90
N LEU A 49 -6.41 -2.64 -8.06
CA LEU A 49 -6.54 -3.27 -9.38
C LEU A 49 -7.63 -2.59 -10.21
N ALA A 50 -8.78 -2.27 -9.61
CA ALA A 50 -9.84 -1.55 -10.30
C ALA A 50 -9.40 -0.15 -10.75
N ALA A 51 -8.63 0.57 -9.91
CA ALA A 51 -8.05 1.87 -10.28
C ALA A 51 -7.12 1.75 -11.49
N GLU A 52 -6.19 0.78 -11.47
CA GLU A 52 -5.26 0.55 -12.59
C GLU A 52 -5.98 0.18 -13.89
N LEU A 53 -7.05 -0.62 -13.81
CA LEU A 53 -7.88 -0.96 -14.98
C LEU A 53 -8.67 0.23 -15.54
N GLU A 54 -9.08 1.18 -14.70
CA GLU A 54 -9.74 2.41 -15.16
C GLU A 54 -8.72 3.38 -15.78
N ARG A 55 -7.49 3.42 -15.27
CA ARG A 55 -6.39 4.27 -15.77
C ARG A 55 -5.81 3.80 -17.10
N HIS A 56 -5.75 2.48 -17.31
CA HIS A 56 -5.02 1.87 -18.41
C HIS A 56 -5.94 1.14 -19.42
N GLU A 57 -5.33 0.38 -20.34
CA GLU A 57 -6.05 -0.40 -21.34
C GLU A 57 -7.05 -1.39 -20.71
N GLY A 58 -8.13 -1.70 -21.45
CA GLY A 58 -9.07 -2.74 -21.02
C GLY A 58 -10.34 -2.22 -20.37
N GLN A 59 -11.00 -1.22 -20.96
CA GLN A 59 -12.31 -0.74 -20.51
C GLN A 59 -13.35 -1.85 -20.30
N ALA A 60 -13.25 -2.96 -21.04
CA ALA A 60 -14.09 -4.13 -20.84
C ALA A 60 -13.80 -4.82 -19.49
N TRP A 61 -12.53 -5.00 -19.12
CA TRP A 61 -12.12 -5.55 -17.83
C TRP A 61 -12.52 -4.62 -16.67
N ALA A 62 -12.28 -3.32 -16.83
CA ALA A 62 -12.72 -2.31 -15.85
C ALA A 62 -14.23 -2.38 -15.61
N ARG A 63 -15.04 -2.37 -16.68
CA ARG A 63 -16.50 -2.52 -16.59
C ARG A 63 -16.93 -3.83 -15.94
N ALA A 64 -16.23 -4.94 -16.22
CA ALA A 64 -16.54 -6.24 -15.64
C ALA A 64 -16.25 -6.29 -14.13
N LEU A 65 -15.14 -5.67 -13.68
CA LEU A 65 -14.73 -5.67 -12.27
C LEU A 65 -15.44 -4.61 -11.43
N ARG A 66 -15.93 -3.53 -12.04
CA ARG A 66 -16.55 -2.38 -11.36
C ARG A 66 -17.62 -2.74 -10.31
N PRO A 67 -18.56 -3.67 -10.56
CA PRO A 67 -19.54 -4.05 -9.54
C PRO A 67 -18.90 -4.64 -8.27
N LEU A 68 -17.82 -5.42 -8.43
CA LEU A 68 -17.08 -6.00 -7.31
C LEU A 68 -16.27 -4.94 -6.56
N ALA A 69 -15.63 -4.01 -7.28
CA ALA A 69 -14.94 -2.88 -6.67
C ALA A 69 -15.90 -2.01 -5.85
N GLN A 70 -17.08 -1.70 -6.38
CA GLN A 70 -18.12 -0.95 -5.64
C GLN A 70 -18.53 -1.66 -4.35
N ALA A 71 -18.68 -2.99 -4.38
CA ALA A 71 -19.04 -3.76 -3.18
C ALA A 71 -17.98 -3.65 -2.07
N PHE A 72 -16.69 -3.60 -2.39
CA PHE A 72 -15.64 -3.37 -1.39
C PHE A 72 -15.54 -1.90 -0.96
N ALA A 73 -15.76 -0.94 -1.86
CA ALA A 73 -15.88 0.46 -1.52
C ALA A 73 -17.01 0.69 -0.49
N ASP A 74 -18.16 0.07 -0.70
CA ASP A 74 -19.31 0.13 0.21
C ASP A 74 -18.99 -0.54 1.56
N ARG A 75 -18.20 -1.63 1.55
CA ARG A 75 -17.70 -2.26 2.78
C ARG A 75 -16.76 -1.34 3.57
N PHE A 76 -15.88 -0.58 2.91
CA PHE A 76 -15.10 0.47 3.58
C PHE A 76 -16.03 1.54 4.18
N LYS A 77 -17.02 2.03 3.41
CA LYS A 77 -18.00 3.01 3.88
C LYS A 77 -18.79 2.53 5.10
N ALA A 78 -19.10 1.23 5.18
CA ALA A 78 -19.79 0.64 6.31
C ALA A 78 -18.87 0.32 7.51
N PHE A 79 -17.58 0.07 7.26
CA PHE A 79 -16.61 -0.35 8.27
C PHE A 79 -15.95 0.82 8.99
N LEU A 80 -15.43 1.81 8.26
CA LEU A 80 -14.62 2.89 8.83
C LEU A 80 -15.35 3.68 9.94
N PRO A 81 -16.67 3.97 9.85
CA PRO A 81 -17.40 4.63 10.94
C PRO A 81 -17.45 3.82 12.25
N LYS A 82 -17.19 2.50 12.19
CA LYS A 82 -17.18 1.60 13.35
C LYS A 82 -15.77 1.35 13.90
N ALA A 83 -14.74 1.74 13.16
CA ALA A 83 -13.36 1.46 13.49
C ALA A 83 -12.79 2.58 14.36
N THR A 84 -12.81 2.40 15.68
CA THR A 84 -12.33 3.42 16.62
C THR A 84 -10.82 3.64 16.54
N TYR A 85 -10.05 2.58 16.28
CA TYR A 85 -8.58 2.61 16.27
C TYR A 85 -8.01 2.10 14.95
N PRO A 86 -6.85 2.62 14.52
CA PRO A 86 -6.09 2.01 13.44
C PRO A 86 -5.46 0.68 13.88
N ILE A 87 -5.13 -0.16 12.91
CA ILE A 87 -4.28 -1.34 13.10
C ILE A 87 -2.92 -1.05 12.46
N ARG A 88 -1.87 -1.02 13.29
CA ARG A 88 -0.52 -0.57 12.93
C ARG A 88 0.49 -1.71 12.76
N THR A 89 0.03 -2.88 12.30
CA THR A 89 0.94 -4.00 11.99
C THR A 89 1.65 -3.76 10.65
N GLY A 90 2.83 -4.35 10.47
CA GLY A 90 3.54 -4.36 9.18
C GLY A 90 3.09 -5.50 8.26
N THR A 91 1.88 -6.03 8.50
CA THR A 91 1.31 -7.14 7.75
C THR A 91 -0.07 -6.77 7.18
N HIS A 92 -0.79 -7.77 6.65
CA HIS A 92 -2.10 -7.66 6.00
C HIS A 92 -3.10 -6.76 6.73
N TYR A 93 -3.12 -6.75 8.06
CA TYR A 93 -4.11 -5.95 8.79
C TYR A 93 -3.81 -4.45 8.84
N SER A 94 -2.71 -3.97 8.25
CA SER A 94 -2.36 -2.55 8.21
C SER A 94 -3.49 -1.69 7.64
N THR A 95 -4.10 -0.88 8.49
CA THR A 95 -5.15 0.05 8.06
C THR A 95 -4.59 1.20 7.25
N ALA A 96 -3.39 1.68 7.56
CA ALA A 96 -2.73 2.74 6.79
C ALA A 96 -2.49 2.32 5.34
N PHE A 97 -2.01 1.09 5.12
CA PHE A 97 -1.81 0.55 3.77
C PHE A 97 -3.12 0.47 2.99
N ALA A 98 -4.16 -0.07 3.64
CA ALA A 98 -5.45 -0.22 3.01
C ALA A 98 -6.08 1.13 2.62
N LEU A 99 -5.97 2.14 3.48
CA LEU A 99 -6.44 3.50 3.19
C LEU A 99 -5.62 4.17 2.08
N ALA A 100 -4.31 3.94 2.02
CA ALA A 100 -3.45 4.49 0.97
C ALA A 100 -3.88 4.03 -0.44
N LEU A 101 -4.17 2.74 -0.60
CA LEU A 101 -4.65 2.17 -1.87
C LEU A 101 -6.10 2.55 -2.17
N ALA A 102 -7.00 2.47 -1.17
CA ALA A 102 -8.40 2.82 -1.35
C ALA A 102 -8.58 4.31 -1.70
N SER A 103 -7.70 5.19 -1.21
CA SER A 103 -7.68 6.61 -1.57
C SER A 103 -7.34 6.82 -3.05
N GLU A 104 -6.47 5.99 -3.62
CA GLU A 104 -6.10 6.08 -5.04
C GLU A 104 -7.28 5.67 -5.93
N TYR A 105 -7.92 4.55 -5.59
CA TYR A 105 -9.17 4.14 -6.23
C TYR A 105 -10.24 5.22 -6.18
N ALA A 106 -10.51 5.78 -4.97
CA ALA A 106 -11.53 6.79 -4.81
C ALA A 106 -11.28 8.04 -5.67
N GLY A 107 -10.01 8.43 -5.84
CA GLY A 107 -9.60 9.50 -6.74
C GLY A 107 -9.81 9.15 -8.21
N GLU A 108 -9.37 7.96 -8.63
CA GLU A 108 -9.44 7.50 -10.02
C GLU A 108 -10.88 7.40 -10.54
N VAL A 109 -11.80 6.87 -9.73
CA VAL A 109 -13.20 6.67 -10.13
C VAL A 109 -14.13 7.82 -9.73
N GLY A 110 -13.62 8.85 -9.03
CA GLY A 110 -14.41 9.98 -8.57
C GLY A 110 -15.39 9.66 -7.42
N ASP A 111 -15.09 8.67 -6.57
CA ASP A 111 -15.89 8.36 -5.37
C ASP A 111 -15.57 9.34 -4.23
N HIS A 112 -16.14 10.55 -4.31
CA HIS A 112 -15.90 11.63 -3.35
C HIS A 112 -16.34 11.29 -1.93
N ASP A 113 -17.34 10.42 -1.74
CA ASP A 113 -17.78 10.01 -0.41
C ASP A 113 -16.78 9.07 0.24
N LEU A 114 -16.24 8.10 -0.51
CA LEU A 114 -15.16 7.25 -0.02
C LEU A 114 -13.91 8.07 0.28
N ALA A 115 -13.51 8.97 -0.63
CA ALA A 115 -12.32 9.82 -0.44
C ALA A 115 -12.42 10.65 0.84
N ARG A 116 -13.55 11.34 1.06
CA ARG A 116 -13.78 12.16 2.25
C ARG A 116 -13.78 11.33 3.54
N LEU A 117 -14.37 10.13 3.50
CA LEU A 117 -14.39 9.24 4.65
C LEU A 117 -12.98 8.72 4.98
N ILE A 118 -12.19 8.35 3.98
CA ILE A 118 -10.79 7.93 4.14
C ILE A 118 -9.98 9.06 4.75
N GLU A 119 -10.05 10.28 4.19
CA GLU A 119 -9.33 11.45 4.73
C GLU A 119 -9.71 11.73 6.18
N THR A 120 -11.02 11.77 6.49
CA THR A 120 -11.52 12.02 7.85
C THR A 120 -11.01 10.96 8.83
N THR A 121 -11.04 9.68 8.42
CA THR A 121 -10.60 8.57 9.26
C THR A 121 -9.09 8.59 9.48
N ALA A 122 -8.30 8.78 8.43
CA ALA A 122 -6.85 8.88 8.51
C ALA A 122 -6.40 10.06 9.37
N ARG A 123 -7.03 11.24 9.20
CA ARG A 123 -6.80 12.41 10.06
C ARG A 123 -7.10 12.09 11.53
N GLY A 124 -8.24 11.46 11.81
CA GLY A 124 -8.64 11.10 13.17
C GLY A 124 -7.69 10.10 13.84
N TRP A 125 -7.10 9.20 13.07
CA TRP A 125 -6.21 8.16 13.59
C TRP A 125 -4.75 8.58 13.74
N TYR A 126 -4.23 9.41 12.83
CA TYR A 126 -2.78 9.59 12.67
C TYR A 126 -2.29 11.03 12.81
N LEU A 127 -3.17 12.05 12.70
CA LEU A 127 -2.72 13.45 12.67
C LEU A 127 -2.10 13.93 14.00
N ALA A 128 -2.48 13.29 15.11
CA ALA A 128 -1.93 13.58 16.44
C ALA A 128 -0.59 12.88 16.72
N ASP A 129 -0.16 11.96 15.85
CA ASP A 129 1.07 11.20 16.07
C ASP A 129 2.31 12.08 15.86
N ALA A 130 3.27 11.93 16.75
CA ALA A 130 4.51 12.70 16.77
C ALA A 130 5.64 11.86 17.38
N GLY A 131 6.89 12.10 16.95
CA GLY A 131 8.08 11.44 17.49
C GLY A 131 8.02 9.92 17.41
N ALA A 132 7.63 9.36 16.26
CA ALA A 132 7.44 7.93 16.07
C ALA A 132 8.71 7.14 16.42
N ALA A 133 8.60 6.23 17.38
CA ALA A 133 9.72 5.41 17.87
C ALA A 133 10.08 4.23 16.95
N ALA A 134 9.19 3.85 16.02
CA ALA A 134 9.31 2.74 15.06
C ALA A 134 9.75 1.39 15.68
N TRP A 135 8.79 0.59 16.16
CA TRP A 135 9.03 -0.73 16.76
C TRP A 135 9.32 -1.84 15.73
N GLU A 136 9.41 -1.49 14.45
CA GLU A 136 9.76 -2.36 13.34
C GLU A 136 11.28 -2.60 13.23
N PRO A 137 11.74 -3.73 12.65
CA PRO A 137 10.95 -4.82 12.07
C PRO A 137 10.38 -5.81 13.11
N SER A 138 9.17 -6.30 12.84
CA SER A 138 8.62 -7.54 13.38
C SER A 138 8.98 -8.72 12.47
N GLY A 139 8.99 -9.95 12.99
CA GLY A 139 9.52 -11.13 12.29
C GLY A 139 8.82 -11.51 10.98
N ASP A 140 7.61 -11.01 10.72
CA ASP A 140 6.86 -11.23 9.48
C ASP A 140 6.35 -9.95 8.80
N ASP A 141 6.95 -8.81 9.13
CA ASP A 141 6.62 -7.55 8.49
C ASP A 141 7.01 -7.59 7.01
N PHE A 142 6.09 -7.17 6.14
CA PHE A 142 6.35 -6.82 4.74
C PHE A 142 6.00 -5.36 4.41
N LEU A 143 5.38 -4.67 5.35
CA LEU A 143 5.09 -3.24 5.32
C LEU A 143 5.81 -2.59 6.48
N SER A 144 6.36 -1.39 6.28
CA SER A 144 6.80 -0.54 7.38
C SER A 144 5.58 0.13 8.03
N PRO A 145 5.20 -0.19 9.28
CA PRO A 145 4.07 0.47 9.93
C PRO A 145 4.21 1.99 9.94
N THR A 146 5.42 2.47 10.25
CA THR A 146 5.69 3.89 10.43
C THR A 146 5.68 4.64 9.10
N LEU A 147 6.33 4.10 8.07
CA LEU A 147 6.42 4.79 6.79
C LEU A 147 5.15 4.66 5.96
N VAL A 148 4.41 3.56 6.09
CA VAL A 148 3.12 3.41 5.41
C VAL A 148 2.06 4.35 6.00
N GLU A 149 2.13 4.65 7.30
CA GLU A 149 1.32 5.70 7.91
C GLU A 149 1.64 7.08 7.33
N ALA A 150 2.93 7.42 7.22
CA ALA A 150 3.35 8.64 6.58
C ALA A 150 2.91 8.69 5.10
N GLU A 151 3.02 7.58 4.36
CA GLU A 151 2.53 7.49 2.98
C GLU A 151 1.01 7.64 2.87
N CYS A 152 0.25 7.08 3.82
CA CYS A 152 -1.19 7.27 3.90
C CYS A 152 -1.55 8.74 4.10
N LEU A 153 -0.93 9.43 5.07
CA LEU A 153 -1.17 10.85 5.27
C LEU A 153 -0.67 11.73 4.12
N ARG A 154 0.43 11.36 3.47
CA ARG A 154 0.93 12.04 2.27
C ARG A 154 -0.08 12.04 1.13
N ARG A 155 -0.86 10.96 0.99
CA ARG A 155 -1.89 10.80 -0.04
C ARG A 155 -3.16 11.59 0.24
N VAL A 156 -3.58 11.69 1.51
CA VAL A 156 -4.86 12.31 1.87
C VAL A 156 -4.75 13.77 2.30
N LEU A 157 -3.56 14.25 2.67
CA LEU A 157 -3.34 15.64 3.09
C LEU A 157 -2.81 16.51 1.94
N PRO A 158 -3.14 17.82 1.94
CA PRO A 158 -2.41 18.79 1.13
C PRO A 158 -0.92 18.76 1.45
N ALA A 159 -0.06 18.86 0.43
CA ALA A 159 1.40 18.71 0.59
C ALA A 159 2.01 19.64 1.66
N ALA A 160 1.50 20.88 1.80
CA ALA A 160 1.97 21.81 2.82
C ALA A 160 1.64 21.35 4.25
N GLU A 161 0.44 20.79 4.44
CA GLU A 161 0.01 20.24 5.72
C GLU A 161 0.80 18.97 6.06
N PHE A 162 0.97 18.07 5.09
CA PHE A 162 1.79 16.88 5.24
C PHE A 162 3.21 17.20 5.69
N ARG A 163 3.89 18.18 5.07
CA ARG A 163 5.26 18.56 5.47
C ARG A 163 5.36 19.01 6.92
N LEU A 164 4.39 19.80 7.39
CA LEU A 164 4.35 20.27 8.78
C LEU A 164 4.08 19.12 9.76
N TRP A 165 3.21 18.18 9.40
CA TRP A 165 2.96 16.99 10.20
C TRP A 165 4.18 16.06 10.21
N PHE A 166 4.78 15.78 9.06
CA PHE A 166 5.93 14.87 8.92
C PHE A 166 7.14 15.33 9.74
N ALA A 167 7.41 16.64 9.78
CA ALA A 167 8.47 17.21 10.61
C ALA A 167 8.26 17.00 12.12
N LYS A 168 7.02 16.79 12.58
CA LYS A 168 6.70 16.42 13.97
C LYS A 168 6.69 14.91 14.17
N PHE A 169 6.25 14.17 13.15
CA PHE A 169 6.15 12.72 13.16
C PHE A 169 7.54 12.05 13.21
N LEU A 170 8.46 12.48 12.36
CA LEU A 170 9.85 12.01 12.31
C LEU A 170 10.84 13.19 12.38
N PRO A 171 10.96 13.86 13.55
CA PRO A 171 11.74 15.09 13.68
C PRO A 171 13.25 14.88 13.45
N ASP A 172 13.75 13.67 13.70
CA ASP A 172 15.16 13.32 13.58
C ASP A 172 15.49 12.55 12.30
N ALA A 173 14.61 12.59 11.28
CA ALA A 173 14.82 11.85 10.02
C ALA A 173 16.14 12.22 9.32
N ALA A 174 16.53 13.49 9.35
CA ALA A 174 17.81 13.96 8.80
C ALA A 174 19.04 13.34 9.49
N SER A 175 18.87 12.83 10.71
CA SER A 175 19.91 12.11 11.47
C SER A 175 19.74 10.59 11.42
N ARG A 176 18.94 10.08 10.48
CA ARG A 176 18.61 8.64 10.35
C ARG A 176 18.04 8.05 11.65
N ARG A 177 17.16 8.77 12.34
CA ARG A 177 16.48 8.26 13.55
C ARG A 177 14.95 8.22 13.39
N PRO A 178 14.29 7.16 13.88
CA PRO A 178 14.86 5.95 14.47
C PRO A 178 15.61 5.07 13.44
N ALA A 179 16.76 4.51 13.82
CA ALA A 179 17.70 3.84 12.91
C ALA A 179 17.10 2.65 12.14
N SER A 180 16.10 1.99 12.72
CA SER A 180 15.41 0.85 12.12
C SER A 180 14.70 1.20 10.81
N LEU A 181 14.27 2.45 10.61
CA LEU A 181 13.62 2.91 9.37
C LEU A 181 14.58 3.19 8.23
N PHE A 182 15.88 3.32 8.52
CA PHE A 182 16.92 3.70 7.57
C PHE A 182 17.90 2.56 7.29
N THR A 183 17.81 1.47 8.05
CA THR A 183 18.69 0.31 7.95
C THR A 183 17.92 -0.86 7.35
N PRO A 184 18.39 -1.49 6.25
CA PRO A 184 17.73 -2.66 5.68
C PRO A 184 17.51 -3.78 6.69
N ALA A 185 16.33 -4.40 6.63
CA ALA A 185 16.02 -5.58 7.42
C ALA A 185 16.86 -6.77 6.92
N SER A 186 17.40 -7.55 7.86
CA SER A 186 18.10 -8.79 7.55
C SER A 186 17.12 -9.95 7.50
N VAL A 187 17.23 -10.79 6.46
CA VAL A 187 16.40 -11.97 6.28
C VAL A 187 17.23 -13.21 6.60
N SER A 188 16.93 -13.87 7.72
CA SER A 188 17.72 -14.99 8.22
C SER A 188 17.44 -16.30 7.50
N ASP A 189 16.20 -16.52 7.05
CA ASP A 189 15.76 -17.71 6.33
C ASP A 189 14.71 -17.32 5.28
N ARG A 190 15.03 -17.52 4.00
CA ARG A 190 14.14 -17.19 2.88
C ARG A 190 13.23 -18.34 2.46
N SER A 191 13.47 -19.54 2.97
CA SER A 191 12.58 -20.69 2.75
C SER A 191 11.36 -20.67 3.67
N ASP A 192 11.45 -19.92 4.78
CA ASP A 192 10.31 -19.64 5.64
C ASP A 192 9.47 -18.50 5.05
N GLY A 193 8.21 -18.81 4.71
CA GLY A 193 7.32 -17.86 4.05
C GLY A 193 6.99 -16.62 4.88
N LYS A 194 7.19 -16.64 6.20
CA LYS A 194 6.99 -15.48 7.08
C LYS A 194 8.26 -14.65 7.20
N ILE A 195 9.42 -15.27 7.37
CA ILE A 195 10.68 -14.53 7.45
C ILE A 195 11.03 -13.89 6.10
N ALA A 196 10.70 -14.55 4.98
CA ALA A 196 10.85 -14.01 3.63
C ALA A 196 10.08 -12.68 3.40
N HIS A 197 9.05 -12.39 4.21
CA HIS A 197 8.34 -11.11 4.16
C HIS A 197 9.26 -9.89 4.36
N LEU A 198 10.38 -10.05 5.06
CA LEU A 198 11.31 -8.97 5.36
C LEU A 198 12.01 -8.40 4.10
N ASP A 199 12.10 -9.18 3.01
CA ASP A 199 12.52 -8.62 1.72
C ASP A 199 11.46 -7.63 1.20
N GLY A 200 10.17 -7.92 1.42
CA GLY A 200 9.07 -7.01 1.13
C GLY A 200 9.03 -5.78 2.03
N LEU A 201 9.43 -5.92 3.29
CA LEU A 201 9.62 -4.77 4.18
C LEU A 201 10.67 -3.82 3.63
N ASN A 202 11.79 -4.33 3.10
CA ASN A 202 12.78 -3.49 2.44
C ASN A 202 12.16 -2.78 1.22
N LEU A 203 11.43 -3.49 0.36
CA LEU A 203 10.79 -2.86 -0.80
C LEU A 203 9.72 -1.81 -0.43
N SER A 204 8.89 -2.08 0.57
CA SER A 204 7.87 -1.13 1.02
C SER A 204 8.48 0.10 1.70
N ARG A 205 9.61 -0.03 2.42
CA ARG A 205 10.40 1.10 2.92
C ARG A 205 10.98 1.93 1.79
N ALA A 206 11.51 1.29 0.75
CA ALA A 206 12.03 1.98 -0.43
C ALA A 206 10.93 2.81 -1.12
N TRP A 207 9.76 2.20 -1.34
CA TRP A 207 8.57 2.88 -1.86
C TRP A 207 8.17 4.09 -1.03
N CYS A 208 7.96 3.91 0.28
CA CYS A 208 7.49 4.99 1.13
C CYS A 208 8.51 6.12 1.22
N TRP A 209 9.81 5.82 1.36
CA TRP A 209 10.84 6.85 1.44
C TRP A 209 10.93 7.70 0.17
N ARG A 210 10.86 7.09 -1.01
CA ARG A 210 10.83 7.83 -2.29
C ARG A 210 9.59 8.72 -2.38
N ALA A 211 8.42 8.18 -2.09
CA ALA A 211 7.16 8.92 -2.14
C ALA A 211 7.14 10.12 -1.16
N ILE A 212 7.61 9.92 0.07
CA ILE A 212 7.79 10.98 1.08
C ILE A 212 8.77 12.03 0.56
N ALA A 213 9.95 11.62 0.09
CA ALA A 213 10.99 12.53 -0.42
C ALA A 213 10.53 13.43 -1.58
N ARG A 214 9.58 12.95 -2.41
CA ARG A 214 8.97 13.76 -3.48
C ARG A 214 8.06 14.88 -2.95
N THR A 215 7.52 14.74 -1.74
CA THR A 215 6.60 15.72 -1.13
C THR A 215 7.32 16.72 -0.21
N LEU A 216 8.51 16.36 0.29
CA LEU A 216 9.39 17.23 1.05
C LEU A 216 9.87 18.42 0.21
N ALA A 217 10.20 19.53 0.89
CA ALA A 217 10.78 20.69 0.22
C ALA A 217 12.15 20.35 -0.37
N LEU A 218 12.55 21.03 -1.45
CA LEU A 218 13.82 20.73 -2.12
C LEU A 218 15.04 20.88 -1.20
N ASN A 219 14.96 21.80 -0.24
CA ASN A 219 15.99 22.10 0.76
C ASN A 219 15.74 21.42 2.13
N ASP A 220 14.78 20.51 2.24
CA ASP A 220 14.53 19.76 3.46
C ASP A 220 15.72 18.82 3.76
N PRO A 221 16.35 18.89 4.95
CA PRO A 221 17.53 18.08 5.26
C PRO A 221 17.24 16.58 5.32
N ALA A 222 15.98 16.15 5.54
CA ALA A 222 15.61 14.74 5.54
C ALA A 222 15.51 14.17 4.12
N ARG A 223 15.34 15.02 3.09
CA ARG A 223 15.15 14.58 1.70
C ARG A 223 16.31 13.77 1.11
N PRO A 224 17.59 14.22 1.16
CA PRO A 224 18.69 13.40 0.66
C PRO A 224 18.87 12.10 1.45
N VAL A 225 18.58 12.11 2.75
CA VAL A 225 18.64 10.92 3.60
C VAL A 225 17.57 9.90 3.21
N ALA A 226 16.33 10.35 2.99
CA ALA A 226 15.23 9.52 2.55
C ALA A 226 15.52 8.85 1.19
N LEU A 227 16.04 9.61 0.22
CA LEU A 227 16.41 9.05 -1.10
C LEU A 227 17.52 8.00 -0.99
N ALA A 228 18.58 8.30 -0.24
CA ALA A 228 19.67 7.35 -0.02
C ALA A 228 19.19 6.06 0.67
N SER A 229 18.39 6.19 1.73
CA SER A 229 17.82 5.03 2.42
C SER A 229 16.87 4.24 1.52
N ALA A 230 16.11 4.89 0.64
CA ALA A 230 15.29 4.18 -0.31
C ALA A 230 16.12 3.33 -1.29
N ASP A 231 17.24 3.85 -1.77
CA ASP A 231 18.14 3.10 -2.66
C ASP A 231 18.82 1.92 -1.93
N GLU A 232 19.25 2.12 -0.68
CA GLU A 232 19.80 1.08 0.19
C GLU A 232 18.77 -0.05 0.43
N HIS A 233 17.52 0.30 0.74
CA HIS A 233 16.43 -0.66 0.92
C HIS A 233 16.05 -1.37 -0.39
N LEU A 234 15.96 -0.64 -1.50
CA LEU A 234 15.64 -1.22 -2.79
C LEU A 234 16.69 -2.24 -3.21
N ALA A 235 17.98 -1.92 -3.06
CA ALA A 235 19.07 -2.84 -3.36
C ALA A 235 18.99 -4.12 -2.52
N ALA A 236 18.67 -4.00 -1.23
CA ALA A 236 18.51 -5.15 -0.35
C ALA A 236 17.31 -6.03 -0.74
N GLY A 237 16.16 -5.42 -1.06
CA GLY A 237 14.94 -6.15 -1.43
C GLY A 237 15.00 -6.79 -2.81
N LEU A 238 15.54 -6.09 -3.83
CA LEU A 238 15.54 -6.55 -5.22
C LEU A 238 16.37 -7.82 -5.48
N GLN A 239 17.42 -8.06 -4.69
CA GLN A 239 18.31 -9.22 -4.86
C GLN A 239 17.56 -10.56 -4.83
N HIS A 240 16.37 -10.61 -4.24
CA HIS A 240 15.62 -11.84 -3.99
C HIS A 240 14.17 -11.78 -4.49
N VAL A 241 13.83 -10.81 -5.36
CA VAL A 241 12.49 -10.70 -5.96
C VAL A 241 12.20 -11.82 -6.97
N ALA A 242 13.22 -12.53 -7.45
CA ALA A 242 13.10 -13.68 -8.35
C ALA A 242 13.76 -14.92 -7.72
N GLY A 243 13.05 -16.05 -7.67
CA GLY A 243 13.53 -17.37 -7.27
C GLY A 243 12.45 -18.31 -6.69
N ASP A 244 11.61 -17.85 -5.76
CA ASP A 244 10.66 -18.69 -5.01
C ASP A 244 9.24 -18.06 -4.99
N TYR A 245 8.25 -18.84 -5.41
CA TYR A 245 6.83 -18.47 -5.48
C TYR A 245 6.29 -17.87 -4.18
N MET A 246 6.83 -18.29 -3.03
CA MET A 246 6.40 -17.79 -1.71
C MET A 246 6.68 -16.29 -1.50
N GLY A 247 7.66 -15.71 -2.19
CA GLY A 247 7.89 -14.26 -2.24
C GLY A 247 7.42 -13.60 -3.53
N GLU A 248 7.59 -14.26 -4.68
CA GLU A 248 7.42 -13.64 -6.02
C GLU A 248 6.04 -13.03 -6.28
N HIS A 249 4.96 -13.65 -5.79
CA HIS A 249 3.60 -13.27 -6.19
C HIS A 249 3.11 -11.91 -5.66
N TRP A 250 3.78 -11.35 -4.64
CA TRP A 250 3.43 -10.05 -4.06
C TRP A 250 4.62 -9.09 -3.96
N LEU A 251 5.87 -9.59 -3.87
CA LEU A 251 7.07 -8.75 -3.82
C LEU A 251 7.23 -7.88 -5.08
N ALA A 252 6.86 -8.42 -6.25
CA ALA A 252 6.93 -7.69 -7.51
C ALA A 252 6.13 -6.38 -7.47
N THR A 253 5.00 -6.35 -6.76
CA THR A 253 4.19 -5.12 -6.63
C THR A 253 4.90 -4.07 -5.80
N PHE A 254 5.53 -4.44 -4.69
CA PHE A 254 6.31 -3.50 -3.89
C PHE A 254 7.58 -3.03 -4.62
N ALA A 255 8.21 -3.90 -5.42
CA ALA A 255 9.31 -3.50 -6.28
C ALA A 255 8.86 -2.46 -7.33
N LEU A 256 7.72 -2.69 -8.00
CA LEU A 256 7.15 -1.73 -8.95
C LEU A 256 6.83 -0.40 -8.27
N LEU A 257 6.11 -0.44 -7.15
CA LEU A 257 5.80 0.75 -6.36
C LEU A 257 7.07 1.52 -6.00
N ALA A 258 8.14 0.83 -5.56
CA ALA A 258 9.40 1.48 -5.25
C ALA A 258 10.09 2.10 -6.47
N LEU A 259 10.05 1.42 -7.63
CA LEU A 259 10.67 1.89 -8.87
C LEU A 259 9.95 3.10 -9.49
N GLU A 260 8.65 3.22 -9.31
CA GLU A 260 7.81 4.32 -9.84
C GLU A 260 7.57 5.46 -8.82
N ALA A 261 8.08 5.28 -7.59
CA ALA A 261 7.97 6.23 -6.48
C ALA A 261 8.84 7.49 -6.57
#